data_AF-A0A0D2T0D5-F1
#
_entry.id   AF-A0A0D2T0D5-F1
#
_cell.length_a   1.000
_cell.length_b   1.000
_cell.length_c   1.000
_cell.angle_alpha   90.00
_cell.angle_beta   90.00
_cell.angle_gamma   90.00
#
_symmetry.space_group_name_H-M   'P 1'
#
loop_
_entity.id
_entity.type
_entity.pdbx_description
1 polymer ?
#
loop_
_entity_poly.entity_id
_entity_poly.type
_entity_poly.pdbx_seq_one_letter_code
_entity_poly.pdbx_strand_id
1 'polypeptide(L)'
;MLANVWHPIGGISISDLNKDIFLFRLYHKMDTNHIKAGDHWNFNSHLLVMCKLRYGDDPKNVPLFNVDFWVLVQDLPHGFMSELVAK
;
A
#
# COMPACT_ATOMS: atom_id res chain seq x y z
N MET A 1 14.11 6.54 -3.48
CA MET A 1 13.83 5.27 -2.76
C MET A 1 12.42 5.34 -2.18
N LEU A 2 11.71 4.21 -2.07
CA LEU A 2 10.37 4.07 -1.45
C LEU A 2 10.22 4.82 -0.11
N ALA A 3 11.30 4.93 0.66
CA ALA A 3 11.36 5.70 1.92
C ALA A 3 10.94 7.18 1.79
N ASN A 4 11.15 7.82 0.63
CA ASN A 4 10.75 9.22 0.41
C ASN A 4 9.25 9.40 0.19
N VAL A 5 8.50 8.33 -0.09
CA VAL A 5 7.04 8.42 -0.26
C VAL A 5 6.36 8.44 1.11
N TRP A 6 6.81 7.58 2.03
CA TRP A 6 6.15 7.41 3.33
C TRP A 6 6.68 8.32 4.44
N HIS A 7 7.79 9.04 4.23
CA HIS A 7 8.40 9.94 5.22
C HIS A 7 8.42 9.37 6.65
N PRO A 8 8.97 8.16 6.86
CA PRO A 8 8.89 7.48 8.15
C PRO A 8 9.65 8.26 9.23
N ILE A 9 8.99 8.51 10.36
CA ILE A 9 9.57 9.29 11.46
C ILE A 9 10.71 8.49 12.12
N GLY A 10 10.56 7.18 12.23
CA GLY A 10 11.55 6.27 12.82
C GLY A 10 12.53 5.66 11.82
N GLY A 11 12.45 6.06 10.54
CA GLY A 11 13.17 5.40 9.46
C GLY A 11 12.56 4.06 9.06
N ILE A 12 13.05 3.54 7.94
CA ILE A 12 12.58 2.28 7.34
C ILE A 12 13.78 1.51 6.80
N SER A 13 13.77 0.19 6.97
CA SER A 13 14.67 -0.70 6.25
C SER A 13 13.89 -1.50 5.23
N ILE A 14 14.41 -1.55 4.00
CA ILE A 14 13.80 -2.24 2.88
C ILE A 14 14.76 -3.34 2.47
N SER A 15 14.27 -4.57 2.38
CA SER A 15 15.04 -5.73 1.93
C SER A 15 14.35 -6.38 0.74
N ASP A 16 15.10 -6.62 -0.33
CA ASP A 16 14.64 -7.41 -1.47
C ASP A 16 14.75 -8.90 -1.12
N LEU A 17 13.63 -9.62 -1.20
CA LEU A 17 13.57 -11.06 -0.91
C LEU A 17 13.54 -11.93 -2.17
N ASN A 18 13.71 -11.31 -3.36
CA ASN A 18 13.57 -11.81 -4.71
C ASN A 18 12.12 -11.93 -5.22
N LYS A 19 11.94 -12.01 -6.55
CA LYS A 19 10.64 -12.19 -7.25
C LYS A 19 9.61 -11.09 -6.94
N ASP A 20 10.04 -9.83 -6.95
CA ASP A 20 9.18 -8.67 -6.67
C ASP A 20 8.57 -8.66 -5.26
N ILE A 21 9.14 -9.44 -4.33
CA ILE A 21 8.76 -9.46 -2.92
C ILE A 21 9.74 -8.58 -2.14
N PHE A 22 9.19 -7.57 -1.48
CA PHE A 22 9.95 -6.64 -0.64
C PHE A 22 9.51 -6.76 0.82
N LEU A 23 10.49 -6.75 1.72
CA LEU A 23 10.26 -6.68 3.15
C LEU A 23 10.50 -5.27 3.66
N PHE A 24 9.45 -4.68 4.24
CA PHE A 24 9.51 -3.37 4.88
C PHE A 24 9.55 -3.53 6.40
N ARG A 25 10.66 -3.13 7.02
CA ARG A 25 10.80 -3.07 8.47
C ARG A 25 10.67 -1.62 8.94
N LEU A 26 9.57 -1.35 9.64
CA LEU A 26 9.27 -0.07 10.26
C LEU A 26 9.67 -0.12 11.73
N TYR A 27 10.42 0.89 12.17
CA TYR A 27 10.91 0.95 13.56
C TYR A 27 9.97 1.68 14.51
N HIS A 28 8.97 2.38 13.96
CA HIS A 28 7.99 3.11 14.74
C HIS A 28 6.56 2.69 14.41
N LYS A 29 5.72 2.54 15.44
CA LYS A 29 4.33 2.06 15.29
C LYS A 29 3.45 3.03 14.50
N MET A 30 3.70 4.35 14.63
CA MET A 30 2.95 5.36 13.88
C MET A 30 3.15 5.21 12.37
N ASP A 31 4.40 4.96 11.93
CA ASP A 31 4.71 4.75 10.51
C ASP A 31 3.95 3.51 9.97
N THR A 32 3.82 2.46 10.80
CA THR A 32 3.02 1.28 10.45
C THR A 32 1.53 1.60 10.32
N ASN A 33 1.00 2.45 11.19
CA ASN A 33 -0.40 2.86 11.13
C ASN A 33 -0.68 3.74 9.91
N HIS A 34 0.23 4.67 9.58
CA HIS A 34 0.07 5.54 8.40
C HIS A 34 0.10 4.74 7.09
N ILE A 35 1.05 3.81 6.95
CA ILE A 35 1.12 2.95 5.75
C ILE A 35 -0.12 2.05 5.64
N LYS A 36 -0.64 1.55 6.77
CA LYS A 36 -1.88 0.76 6.80
C LYS A 36 -3.15 1.57 6.53
N ALA A 37 -3.17 2.84 6.93
CA ALA A 37 -4.32 3.72 6.72
C ALA A 37 -4.48 4.14 5.25
N GLY A 38 -3.50 3.83 4.41
CA GLY A 38 -3.65 3.86 2.96
C GLY A 38 -3.15 5.11 2.28
N ASP A 39 -2.19 5.78 2.89
CA ASP A 39 -1.73 7.07 2.39
C ASP A 39 -1.00 6.92 1.03
N HIS A 40 -0.35 5.79 0.73
CA HIS A 40 0.33 5.59 -0.56
C HIS A 40 0.42 4.12 -0.99
N TRP A 41 -0.62 3.65 -1.70
CA TRP A 41 -0.70 2.32 -2.33
C TRP A 41 0.05 2.23 -3.66
N ASN A 42 0.50 3.35 -4.22
CA ASN A 42 1.14 3.42 -5.52
C ASN A 42 2.60 3.90 -5.37
N PHE A 43 3.53 3.15 -5.95
CA PHE A 43 4.92 3.57 -6.10
C PHE A 43 5.32 3.50 -7.56
N ASN A 44 5.72 4.65 -8.14
CA ASN A 44 6.18 4.73 -9.53
C ASN A 44 5.20 4.09 -10.53
N SER A 45 3.91 4.36 -10.38
CA SER A 45 2.81 3.77 -11.17
C SER A 45 2.60 2.26 -10.98
N HIS A 46 3.19 1.65 -9.95
CA HIS A 46 2.95 0.26 -9.57
C HIS A 46 2.13 0.20 -8.27
N LEU A 47 1.12 -0.67 -8.26
CA LEU A 47 0.30 -0.94 -7.08
C LEU A 47 1.05 -1.85 -6.11
N LEU A 48 1.17 -1.43 -4.86
CA LEU A 48 1.81 -2.21 -3.80
C LEU A 48 0.78 -3.02 -3.04
N VAL A 49 0.88 -4.35 -3.11
CA VAL A 49 0.10 -5.27 -2.26
C VAL A 49 0.92 -5.54 -1.00
N MET A 50 0.38 -5.18 0.16
CA MET A 50 1.11 -5.24 1.44
C MET A 50 0.33 -6.05 2.47
N CYS A 51 1.03 -6.90 3.23
CA CYS A 51 0.47 -7.64 4.35
C CYS A 51 1.35 -7.48 5.59
N LYS A 52 0.72 -7.39 6.77
CA LYS A 52 1.46 -7.39 8.04
C LYS A 52 1.83 -8.83 8.41
N LEU A 53 3.13 -9.11 8.44
CA LEU A 53 3.67 -10.38 8.90
C LEU A 53 3.35 -10.64 10.39
N ARG A 54 3.03 -11.89 10.70
CA ARG A 54 2.91 -12.42 12.06
C ARG A 54 4.22 -13.11 12.45
N TYR A 55 4.37 -13.37 13.74
CA TYR A 55 5.51 -14.12 14.23
C TYR A 55 5.49 -15.54 13.67
N GLY A 56 6.59 -15.98 13.05
CA GLY A 56 6.72 -17.30 12.43
C GLY A 56 6.29 -17.37 10.97
N ASP A 57 5.74 -16.30 10.40
CA ASP A 57 5.42 -16.26 8.96
C ASP A 57 6.71 -16.23 8.13
N ASP A 58 6.74 -16.98 7.04
CA ASP A 58 7.77 -16.82 6.01
C ASP A 58 7.34 -15.69 5.05
N PRO A 59 8.06 -14.55 5.01
CA PRO A 59 7.71 -13.42 4.17
C PRO A 59 7.60 -13.75 2.67
N LYS A 60 8.23 -14.84 2.21
CA LYS A 60 8.20 -15.27 0.81
C LYS A 60 6.95 -16.07 0.45
N ASN A 61 6.25 -16.60 1.45
CA ASN A 61 5.10 -17.49 1.28
C ASN A 61 3.79 -16.86 1.78
N VAL A 62 3.81 -15.61 2.25
CA VAL A 62 2.60 -14.90 2.65
C VAL A 62 1.77 -14.54 1.41
N PRO A 63 0.48 -14.90 1.36
CA PRO A 63 -0.37 -14.57 0.22
C PRO A 63 -0.62 -13.05 0.12
N LEU A 64 -0.31 -12.47 -1.05
CA LEU A 64 -0.53 -11.07 -1.41
C LEU A 64 -1.57 -10.98 -2.53
N PHE A 65 -2.84 -11.30 -2.22
CA PHE A 65 -3.91 -11.39 -3.23
C PHE A 65 -4.82 -10.16 -3.32
N ASN A 66 -4.96 -9.42 -2.22
CA ASN A 66 -5.95 -8.34 -2.12
C ASN A 66 -5.28 -7.03 -1.70
N VAL A 67 -5.72 -5.93 -2.30
CA VAL A 67 -5.32 -4.58 -1.93
C VAL A 67 -6.50 -3.64 -2.17
N ASP A 68 -6.68 -2.68 -1.27
CA ASP A 68 -7.65 -1.61 -1.44
C ASP A 68 -6.99 -0.49 -2.27
N PHE A 69 -7.66 -0.04 -3.33
CA PHE A 69 -7.17 1.04 -4.17
C PHE A 69 -8.32 1.89 -4.70
N TRP A 70 -8.00 3.13 -5.04
CA TRP A 70 -8.95 4.07 -5.64
C TRP A 70 -8.96 3.88 -7.16
N VAL A 71 -10.17 3.85 -7.74
CA VAL A 71 -10.37 3.88 -9.19
C VAL A 71 -10.95 5.25 -9.55
N LEU A 72 -10.30 5.94 -10.48
CA LEU A 72 -10.87 7.14 -11.09
C LEU A 72 -11.68 6.71 -12.33
N VAL A 73 -12.98 6.96 -12.30
CA VAL A 73 -13.85 6.74 -13.46
C VAL A 73 -13.99 8.07 -14.21
N GLN A 74 -13.57 8.11 -15.47
CA GLN A 74 -13.69 9.29 -16.34
C GLN A 74 -14.91 9.17 -17.26
N ASP A 75 -15.48 10.31 -17.64
CA ASP A 75 -16.60 10.42 -18.59
C ASP A 75 -17.84 9.58 -18.23
N LEU A 76 -18.18 9.51 -16.94
CA LEU A 76 -19.37 8.79 -16.50
C LEU A 76 -20.63 9.47 -17.11
N PRO A 77 -21.43 8.77 -17.94
CA PRO A 77 -22.59 9.38 -18.57
C PRO A 77 -23.59 9.85 -17.51
N HIS A 78 -24.26 10.97 -17.77
CA HIS A 78 -25.15 11.65 -16.81
C HIS A 78 -26.27 10.75 -16.23
N GLY A 79 -26.66 9.69 -16.93
CA GLY A 79 -27.65 8.70 -16.45
C GLY A 79 -27.13 7.71 -15.40
N PHE A 80 -25.82 7.66 -15.15
CA PHE A 80 -25.16 6.76 -14.20
C PHE A 80 -24.54 7.48 -13.00
N MET A 81 -24.64 8.82 -12.94
CA MET A 81 -24.29 9.59 -11.74
C MET A 81 -25.43 9.51 -10.74
N SER A 82 -25.18 8.96 -9.53
CA SER A 82 -26.11 9.11 -8.40
C SER A 82 -25.73 10.35 -7.59
N GLU A 83 -26.71 11.02 -6.95
CA GLU A 83 -26.47 12.18 -6.07
C GLU A 83 -25.46 11.89 -4.93
N LEU A 84 -25.29 10.63 -4.54
CA LEU A 84 -24.30 10.22 -3.53
C LEU A 84 -22.84 10.28 -4.03
N VAL A 85 -22.63 10.25 -5.34
CA VAL A 85 -21.29 10.20 -5.97
C VAL A 85 -20.90 11.54 -6.59
N ALA A 86 -21.87 12.41 -6.86
CA ALA A 86 -21.64 13.77 -7.33
C ALA A 86 -21.38 14.73 -6.16
N LYS A 87 -20.11 14.95 -5.82
CA LYS A 87 -19.71 16.06 -4.95
C LYS A 87 -18.40 16.68 -5.41
#